data_AF-A0A379WN90-F1
#
_entry.id   AF-A0A379WN90-F1
#
_cell.length_a   1.000
_cell.length_b   1.000
_cell.length_c   1.000
_cell.angle_alpha   90.00
_cell.angle_beta   90.00
_cell.angle_gamma   90.00
#
_symmetry.space_group_name_H-M   'P 1'
#
loop_
_entity.id
_entity.type
_entity.pdbx_description
1 polymer ?
#
loop_
_entity_poly.entity_id
_entity_poly.type
_entity_poly.pdbx_seq_one_letter_code
_entity_poly.pdbx_strand_id
1 'polypeptide(L)'
;MTGQDAANTAKAFNEALPLTGVVLTKVDGDARGGAALSIRHITGKPIKFLGVGEKTDALEPFHPGSYRLTYSRHGRRTVSYRRYRKQS
;
A
#
# COMPACT_ATOMS: atom_id res chain seq x y z
N MET A 1 -13.89 -6.11 -3.99
CA MET A 1 -13.81 -5.33 -2.74
C MET A 1 -13.36 -3.95 -3.08
N THR A 2 -14.14 -2.95 -2.70
CA THR A 2 -13.76 -1.54 -2.94
C THR A 2 -12.68 -1.14 -1.94
N GLY A 3 -11.84 -0.14 -2.26
CA GLY A 3 -10.82 0.34 -1.32
C GLY A 3 -11.38 0.86 0.01
N GLN A 4 -12.68 1.19 0.05
CA GLN A 4 -13.39 1.62 1.26
C GLN A 4 -13.63 0.46 2.25
N ASP A 5 -13.90 -0.76 1.74
CA ASP A 5 -14.12 -1.92 2.60
C ASP A 5 -12.85 -2.26 3.39
N ALA A 6 -11.70 -2.25 2.71
CA ALA A 6 -10.40 -2.50 3.31
C ALA A 6 -10.03 -1.45 4.37
N ALA A 7 -10.39 -0.18 4.13
CA ALA A 7 -10.24 0.92 5.08
C ALA A 7 -11.06 0.69 6.37
N ASN A 8 -12.34 0.31 6.23
CA ASN A 8 -13.22 0.06 7.37
C ASN A 8 -12.77 -1.16 8.19
N THR A 9 -12.36 -2.25 7.53
CA THR A 9 -11.82 -3.43 8.22
C THR A 9 -10.55 -3.10 8.98
N ALA A 10 -9.62 -2.36 8.36
CA ALA A 10 -8.37 -1.98 9.00
C ALA A 10 -8.59 -1.09 10.24
N LYS A 11 -9.58 -0.19 10.19
CA LYS A 11 -9.99 0.62 11.34
C LYS A 11 -10.53 -0.26 12.49
N ALA A 12 -11.49 -1.13 12.20
CA ALA A 12 -12.09 -2.01 13.20
C ALA A 12 -11.06 -2.91 13.90
N PHE A 13 -10.12 -3.48 13.15
CA PHE A 13 -9.03 -4.27 13.73
C PHE A 13 -8.09 -3.45 14.60
N ASN A 14 -7.78 -2.22 14.19
CA ASN A 14 -6.90 -1.33 14.95
C ASN A 14 -7.55 -0.82 16.26
N GLU A 15 -8.88 -0.71 16.30
CA GLU A 15 -9.64 -0.37 17.49
C GLU A 15 -9.77 -1.57 18.45
N ALA A 16 -9.94 -2.79 17.90
CA ALA A 16 -10.06 -4.00 18.69
C ALA A 16 -8.71 -4.50 19.25
N LEU A 17 -7.62 -4.33 18.49
CA LEU A 17 -6.30 -4.85 18.83
C LEU A 17 -5.20 -3.84 18.46
N PRO A 18 -4.17 -3.68 19.30
CA PRO A 18 -3.04 -2.81 18.99
C PRO A 18 -2.21 -3.42 17.86
N LEU A 19 -2.46 -2.98 16.63
CA LEU A 19 -1.67 -3.37 15.47
C LEU A 19 -0.26 -2.75 15.56
N THR A 20 0.76 -3.54 15.21
CA THR A 20 2.16 -3.10 15.14
C THR A 20 2.62 -2.81 13.72
N GLY A 21 1.88 -3.31 12.72
CA GLY A 21 2.15 -3.11 11.31
C GLY A 21 1.10 -3.78 10.42
N VAL A 22 1.22 -3.54 9.12
CA VAL A 22 0.29 -4.04 8.09
C VAL A 22 1.06 -4.73 6.97
N VAL A 23 0.47 -5.80 6.42
CA VAL A 23 0.87 -6.41 5.15
C VAL A 23 -0.25 -6.21 4.15
N LEU A 24 0.06 -5.70 2.97
CA LEU A 24 -0.90 -5.52 1.88
C LEU A 24 -0.66 -6.56 0.81
N THR A 25 -1.70 -7.21 0.31
CA THR A 25 -1.59 -8.22 -0.76
C THR A 25 -2.29 -7.76 -2.03
N LYS A 26 -2.01 -8.43 -3.15
CA LYS A 26 -2.58 -8.14 -4.48
C LYS A 26 -2.34 -6.70 -4.97
N VAL A 27 -1.18 -6.13 -4.64
CA VAL A 27 -0.87 -4.75 -5.02
C VAL A 27 -0.47 -4.59 -6.49
N ASP A 28 -0.21 -5.70 -7.18
CA ASP A 28 -0.07 -5.78 -8.63
C ASP A 28 -1.35 -5.35 -9.38
N GLY A 29 -2.52 -5.49 -8.75
CA GLY A 29 -3.79 -4.95 -9.25
C GLY A 29 -4.09 -3.50 -8.85
N ASP A 30 -3.41 -2.95 -7.84
CA ASP A 30 -3.58 -1.56 -7.39
C ASP A 30 -2.58 -0.63 -8.10
N ALA A 31 -2.83 -0.39 -9.40
CA ALA A 31 -1.97 0.39 -10.28
C ALA A 31 -1.70 1.85 -9.82
N ARG A 32 -2.39 2.34 -8.78
CA ARG A 32 -2.27 3.71 -8.27
C ARG A 32 -1.69 3.79 -6.85
N GLY A 33 -1.43 2.65 -6.21
CA GLY A 33 -0.93 2.62 -4.82
C GLY A 33 -1.86 3.31 -3.81
N GLY A 34 -3.14 3.48 -4.16
CA GLY A 34 -4.11 4.23 -3.39
C GLY A 34 -4.53 3.49 -2.13
N ALA A 35 -4.63 2.16 -2.20
CA ALA A 35 -5.00 1.33 -1.06
C ALA A 35 -3.92 1.39 0.03
N ALA A 36 -2.64 1.36 -0.37
CA ALA A 36 -1.53 1.41 0.57
C ALA A 36 -1.47 2.72 1.35
N LEU A 37 -1.59 3.85 0.66
CA LEU A 37 -1.62 5.16 1.32
C LEU A 37 -2.84 5.32 2.23
N SER A 38 -4.00 4.82 1.79
CA SER A 38 -5.24 4.93 2.56
C SER A 38 -5.17 4.12 3.86
N ILE A 39 -4.72 2.88 3.81
CA ILE A 39 -4.61 2.03 5.01
C ILE A 39 -3.58 2.58 5.98
N ARG A 40 -2.43 3.07 5.51
CA ARG A 40 -1.45 3.72 6.37
C ARG A 40 -2.02 4.99 7.03
N HIS A 41 -2.78 5.79 6.28
CA HIS A 41 -3.40 7.00 6.82
C HIS A 41 -4.44 6.69 7.91
N ILE A 42 -5.26 5.68 7.71
CA ILE A 42 -6.35 5.30 8.63
C ILE A 42 -5.82 4.62 9.89
N THR A 43 -4.93 3.64 9.72
CA THR A 43 -4.41 2.86 10.85
C THR A 43 -3.29 3.57 11.61
N GLY A 44 -2.58 4.51 10.95
CA GLY A 44 -1.35 5.11 11.46
C GLY A 44 -0.19 4.12 11.60
N LYS A 45 -0.36 2.86 11.17
CA LYS A 45 0.63 1.79 11.35
C LYS A 45 1.54 1.67 10.14
N PRO A 46 2.81 1.27 10.35
CA PRO A 46 3.75 1.06 9.26
C PRO A 46 3.33 -0.15 8.40
N ILE A 47 3.36 0.01 7.08
CA ILE A 47 3.28 -1.12 6.15
C ILE A 47 4.66 -1.78 6.14
N LYS A 48 4.70 -3.10 6.34
CA LYS A 48 5.94 -3.88 6.41
C LYS A 48 6.24 -4.61 5.11
N PHE A 49 5.22 -5.20 4.50
CA PHE A 49 5.37 -6.00 3.28
C PHE A 49 4.23 -5.78 2.29
N LEU A 50 4.53 -6.08 1.02
CA LEU A 50 3.64 -6.04 -0.13
C LEU A 50 3.61 -7.41 -0.82
N GLY A 51 2.44 -8.01 -0.96
CA GLY A 51 2.19 -9.15 -1.83
C GLY A 51 1.96 -8.67 -3.25
N VAL A 52 2.95 -8.88 -4.12
CA VAL A 52 3.02 -8.39 -5.52
C VAL A 52 2.64 -9.47 -6.54
N GLY A 53 2.03 -10.56 -6.09
CA GLY A 53 1.61 -11.68 -6.93
C GLY A 53 1.10 -12.84 -6.08
N GLU A 54 0.81 -13.97 -6.74
CA GLU A 54 0.18 -15.13 -6.10
C GLU A 54 1.16 -16.22 -5.65
N LYS A 55 2.40 -16.15 -6.11
CA LYS A 55 3.44 -17.12 -5.76
C LYS A 55 3.93 -16.92 -4.32
N THR A 56 4.48 -17.97 -3.73
CA THR A 56 5.00 -17.94 -2.35
C THR A 56 6.19 -16.99 -2.17
N ASP A 57 6.92 -16.69 -3.24
CA ASP A 57 8.02 -15.74 -3.30
C ASP A 57 7.57 -14.30 -3.63
N ALA A 58 6.28 -14.07 -3.85
CA ALA A 58 5.74 -12.77 -4.25
C ALA A 58 5.46 -11.82 -3.07
N LEU A 59 6.24 -11.92 -1.99
CA LEU A 59 6.16 -11.03 -0.82
C LEU A 59 7.43 -10.17 -0.74
N GLU A 60 7.28 -8.86 -0.95
CA GLU A 60 8.38 -7.90 -0.96
C GLU A 60 8.32 -6.96 0.26
N PRO A 61 9.47 -6.55 0.83
CA PRO A 61 9.50 -5.48 1.83
C PRO A 61 8.90 -4.17 1.28
N PHE A 62 8.13 -3.48 2.11
CA PHE A 62 7.57 -2.19 1.74
C PHE A 62 8.64 -1.09 1.78
N HIS A 63 8.82 -0.41 0.64
CA HIS A 63 9.71 0.73 0.51
C HIS A 63 8.88 2.01 0.26
N PRO A 64 8.81 2.96 1.21
CA PRO A 64 8.04 4.20 1.04
C PRO A 64 8.49 5.01 -0.19
N GLY A 65 9.79 4.99 -0.50
CA GLY A 65 10.37 5.69 -1.67
C GLY A 65 9.93 5.15 -3.04
N SER A 66 9.29 3.97 -3.09
CA SER A 66 8.67 3.45 -4.31
C SER A 66 7.39 4.17 -4.71
N TYR A 67 6.78 4.92 -3.79
CA TYR A 67 5.58 5.69 -4.05
C TYR A 67 5.99 7.12 -4.40
N ARG A 68 5.78 7.52 -5.65
CA ARG A 68 6.05 8.88 -6.11
C ARG A 68 4.73 9.58 -6.40
N LEU A 69 4.59 10.78 -5.84
CA LEU A 69 3.58 11.73 -6.30
C LEU A 69 4.02 12.24 -7.67
N THR A 70 3.27 11.86 -8.70
CA THR A 70 3.45 12.34 -10.07
C THR A 70 2.39 13.38 -10.38
N TYR A 71 2.84 14.57 -10.74
CA TYR A 71 1.99 15.65 -11.22
C TYR A 71 1.77 15.43 -12.73
N SER A 72 0.52 15.19 -13.13
CA SER A 72 0.16 15.21 -14.54
C SER A 72 0.18 16.65 -15.06
N ARG A 73 0.57 16.85 -16.32
CA ARG A 73 0.58 18.17 -17.00
C ARG A 73 -0.76 18.92 -16.95
N HIS A 74 -1.86 18.23 -16.60
CA HIS A 74 -3.20 18.79 -16.45
C HIS A 74 -3.59 19.08 -14.98
N GLY A 75 -2.63 19.23 -14.07
CA GLY A 75 -2.89 19.61 -12.67
C GLY A 75 -3.50 18.51 -11.78
N ARG A 76 -3.78 17.32 -12.33
CA ARG A 76 -4.23 16.15 -11.55
C ARG A 76 -3.05 15.50 -10.83
N ARG A 77 -3.14 15.43 -9.49
CA ARG A 77 -2.21 14.69 -8.64
C ARG A 77 -2.50 13.20 -8.79
N THR A 78 -1.50 12.43 -9.18
CA THR A 78 -1.59 10.96 -9.26
C THR A 78 -0.48 10.35 -8.42
N VAL A 79 -0.78 9.28 -7.72
CA VAL A 79 0.23 8.47 -7.04
C VAL A 79 0.56 7.33 -7.98
N SER A 80 1.85 7.14 -8.24
CA SER A 80 2.35 6.01 -9.01
C SER A 80 3.28 5.17 -8.15
N TYR A 81 3.12 3.85 -8.24
CA TYR A 81 4.01 2.88 -7.63
C TYR A 81 5.09 2.50 -8.65
N ARG A 82 6.36 2.70 -8.29
CA ARG A 82 7.51 2.19 -9.06
C ARG A 82 8.25 1.19 -8.18
N ARG A 83 8.30 -0.07 -8.64
CA ARG A 83 9.01 -1.15 -7.95
C ARG A 83 10.42 -0.70 -7.59
N TYR A 84 10.79 -0.83 -6.30
CA TYR A 84 12.14 -0.49 -5.87
C TYR A 84 13.12 -1.47 -6.53
N ARG A 85 14.05 -0.96 -7.34
CA ARG A 85 15.15 -1.77 -7.87
C ARG A 85 16.37 -1.45 -7.04
N LYS A 86 16.76 -2.34 -6.11
CA LYS A 86 18.09 -2.27 -5.48
C LYS A 86 19.13 -2.31 -6.61
N GLN A 87 19.84 -1.21 -6.83
CA GLN A 87 21.10 -1.28 -7.56
C GLN A 87 22.07 -2.06 -6.68
N SER A 88 22.72 -3.05 -7.29
CA SER A 88 23.74 -3.88 -6.66
C SER A 88 25.02 -3.10 -6.42
#